data_AF-U2SWQ8-F1
#
_entry.id   AF-U2SWQ8-F1
#
_cell.length_a   1.000
_cell.length_b   1.000
_cell.length_c   1.000
_cell.angle_alpha   90.00
_cell.angle_beta   90.00
_cell.angle_gamma   90.00
#
_symmetry.space_group_name_H-M   'P 1'
#
loop_
_entity.id
_entity.type
_entity.pdbx_description
1 polymer ?
#
loop_
_entity_poly.entity_id
_entity_poly.type
_entity_poly.pdbx_seq_one_letter_code
_entity_poly.pdbx_strand_id
1 'polypeptide(L)' 'DASVASVSLAWLAAQPTVTAPIASARTLDQLPDLLASVSLELTPAELDALDGASEAARAA' A
#
# COMPACT_ATOMS: atom_id res chain seq x y z
N ASP A 1 -7.67 12.89 -0.78
CA ASP A 1 -7.45 11.61 -1.47
C ASP A 1 -6.05 11.11 -1.24
N ALA A 2 -5.91 9.78 -1.16
CA ALA A 2 -4.63 9.10 -1.12
C ALA A 2 -4.30 8.55 -2.51
N SER A 3 -3.01 8.56 -2.89
CA SER A 3 -2.58 7.98 -4.16
C SER A 3 -2.70 6.44 -4.10
N VAL A 4 -2.85 5.80 -5.26
CA VAL A 4 -2.84 4.33 -5.35
C VAL A 4 -1.52 3.76 -4.82
N ALA A 5 -0.40 4.44 -5.04
CA ALA A 5 0.90 4.02 -4.51
C ALA A 5 0.92 4.03 -2.98
N SER A 6 0.38 5.09 -2.36
CA SER A 6 0.32 5.22 -0.90
C SER A 6 -0.56 4.14 -0.29
N VAL A 7 -1.75 3.91 -0.85
CA VAL A 7 -2.68 2.86 -0.39
C VAL A 7 -2.06 1.47 -0.52
N SER A 8 -1.44 1.18 -1.67
CA SER A 8 -0.84 -0.12 -1.92
C SER A 8 0.31 -0.43 -0.95
N LEU A 9 1.16 0.56 -0.66
CA LEU A 9 2.28 0.39 0.26
C LEU A 9 1.84 0.32 1.73
N ALA A 10 0.84 1.10 2.13
CA ALA A 10 0.25 1.02 3.47
C ALA A 10 -0.38 -0.37 3.70
N TRP A 11 -1.13 -0.88 2.71
CA TRP A 11 -1.68 -2.24 2.75
C TRP A 11 -0.57 -3.29 2.85
N LEU A 12 0.48 -3.18 2.02
CA LEU A 12 1.58 -4.13 2.04
C LEU A 12 2.31 -4.13 3.38
N ALA A 13 2.46 -2.97 4.03
CA ALA A 13 3.06 -2.83 5.35
C ALA A 13 2.20 -3.44 6.47
N ALA A 14 0.88 -3.51 6.30
CA ALA A 14 -0.03 -4.11 7.27
C ALA A 14 -0.04 -5.65 7.25
N GLN A 15 0.58 -6.28 6.24
CA GLN A 15 0.53 -7.72 6.07
C GLN A 15 1.45 -8.45 7.08
N PRO A 16 0.98 -9.54 7.74
CA PRO A 16 1.73 -10.20 8.83
C PRO A 16 3.13 -10.69 8.46
N THR A 17 3.35 -11.06 7.20
CA THR A 17 4.62 -11.63 6.71
C THR A 17 5.56 -10.58 6.12
N VAL A 18 5.18 -9.30 6.14
CA VAL A 18 5.97 -8.21 5.56
C VAL A 18 6.54 -7.36 6.70
N THR A 19 7.86 -7.35 6.84
CA THR A 19 8.52 -6.47 7.82
C THR A 19 8.46 -5.00 7.39
N ALA A 20 8.73 -4.73 6.11
CA ALA A 20 8.64 -3.39 5.54
C ALA A 20 8.58 -3.45 4.00
N PRO A 21 7.74 -2.65 3.34
CA PRO A 21 7.81 -2.45 1.89
C PRO A 21 9.10 -1.74 1.45
N ILE A 22 9.67 -2.15 0.32
CA ILE A 22 10.76 -1.44 -0.35
C ILE A 22 10.20 -0.81 -1.63
N ALA A 23 10.19 0.52 -1.69
CA ALA A 23 9.70 1.27 -2.85
C ALA A 23 10.81 2.14 -3.45
N SER A 24 10.81 2.25 -4.78
CA SER A 24 11.75 3.08 -5.54
C SER A 24 11.02 4.21 -6.25
N ALA A 25 11.62 5.40 -6.23
CA ALA A 25 11.20 6.53 -7.05
C ALA A 25 12.25 6.78 -8.15
N ARG A 26 11.79 6.97 -9.39
CA ARG A 26 12.61 7.37 -10.54
C ARG A 26 12.71 8.89 -10.68
N THR A 27 11.75 9.63 -10.13
CA THR A 27 11.73 11.10 -10.09
C THR A 27 11.39 11.59 -8.70
N LEU A 28 11.77 12.83 -8.38
CA LEU A 28 11.46 13.42 -7.07
C LEU A 28 9.95 13.57 -6.84
N ASP A 29 9.16 13.78 -7.90
CA ASP A 29 7.71 13.96 -7.80
C ASP A 29 6.98 12.69 -7.32
N GLN A 30 7.62 11.52 -7.39
CA GLN A 30 7.05 10.27 -6.87
C GLN A 30 7.27 10.13 -5.36
N LEU A 31 8.27 10.80 -4.80
CA LEU A 31 8.66 10.65 -3.40
C LEU A 31 7.54 11.02 -2.40
N PRO A 32 6.75 12.09 -2.59
CA PRO A 32 5.66 12.44 -1.67
C PRO A 32 4.66 11.31 -1.47
N ASP A 33 4.25 10.62 -2.53
CA ASP A 33 3.29 9.51 -2.46
C ASP A 33 3.87 8.29 -1.73
N LEU A 34 5.16 8.00 -1.94
CA LEU A 34 5.86 6.92 -1.22
C LEU A 34 5.99 7.23 0.28
N LEU A 35 6.27 8.48 0.64
CA LEU A 35 6.38 8.89 2.04
C LEU A 35 5.01 8.93 2.73
N ALA A 36 3.97 9.36 2.02
CA ALA A 36 2.61 9.41 2.55
C ALA A 36 2.08 8.02 2.95
N SER A 37 2.60 6.93 2.37
CA SER A 37 2.19 5.58 2.75
C SER A 37 2.56 5.20 4.19
N VAL A 38 3.60 5.83 4.75
CA VAL A 38 4.09 5.51 6.11
C VAL A 38 3.15 6.05 7.19
N SER A 39 2.44 7.14 6.90
CA SER A 39 1.48 7.77 7.81
C SER A 39 0.02 7.42 7.49
N LEU A 40 -0.23 6.70 6.41
CA LEU A 40 -1.58 6.34 5.99
C LEU A 40 -2.08 5.14 6.80
N GLU A 41 -3.04 5.37 7.68
CA GLU A 41 -3.73 4.32 8.42
C GLU A 41 -4.95 3.84 7.63
N LEU A 42 -5.01 2.53 7.38
CA LEU A 42 -6.16 1.88 6.76
C LEU A 42 -7.05 1.28 7.85
N THR A 43 -8.35 1.53 7.75
CA THR A 43 -9.32 0.92 8.65
C THR A 43 -9.42 -0.59 8.40
N PRO A 44 -9.93 -1.38 9.37
CA PRO A 44 -10.13 -2.81 9.16
C PRO A 44 -10.97 -3.14 7.93
N ALA A 45 -12.03 -2.37 7.66
CA ALA A 45 -12.89 -2.57 6.50
C ALA A 45 -12.15 -2.29 5.17
N GLU A 46 -11.24 -1.31 5.14
CA GLU A 46 -10.42 -1.03 3.97
C GLU A 46 -9.36 -2.12 3.75
N LEU A 47 -8.74 -2.62 4.83
CA LEU A 47 -7.81 -3.76 4.76
C LEU A 47 -8.51 -5.01 4.21
N ASP A 48 -9.69 -5.36 4.73
CA ASP A 48 -10.47 -6.51 4.25
C ASP A 48 -10.82 -6.39 2.75
N ALA A 49 -11.20 -5.20 2.30
CA ALA A 49 -11.50 -4.95 0.89
C ALA A 49 -10.26 -5.08 -0.01
N LEU A 50 -9.11 -4.58 0.45
CA LEU A 50 -7.84 -4.67 -0.27
C LEU A 50 -7.27 -6.08 -0.29
N ASP A 51 -7.45 -6.85 0.78
CA ASP A 51 -7.11 -8.27 0.85
C ASP A 51 -7.89 -9.06 -0.21
N GLY A 52 -9.22 -8.89 -0.27
CA GLY A 52 -10.06 -9.55 -1.26
C GLY A 52 -9.68 -9.18 -2.71
N ALA A 53 -9.38 -7.90 -2.97
CA ALA A 53 -8.92 -7.47 -4.29
C ALA A 53 -7.55 -8.06 -4.67
N SER A 54 -6.64 -8.17 -3.69
CA SER A 54 -5.28 -8.67 -3.90
C SER A 54 -5.23 -10.18 -4.10
N GLU A 55 -6.11 -10.94 -3.45
CA GLU A 55 -6.27 -12.37 -3.70
C GLU A 55 -6.81 -12.65 -5.11
N ALA A 56 -7.84 -11.92 -5.52
CA ALA A 56 -8.38 -12.02 -6.87
C ALA A 56 -7.32 -11.75 -7.95
N ALA A 57 -6.45 -10.76 -7.72
CA ALA A 57 -5.34 -10.43 -8.62
C ALA A 57 -4.27 -11.55 -8.73
N ARG A 58 -4.06 -12.35 -7.68
CA ARG A 58 -3.10 -13.48 -7.70
C ARG A 58 -3.64 -14.72 -8.41
N ALA A 59 -4.96 -14.86 -8.49
CA ALA A 59 -5.62 -15.99 -9.12
C ALA A 59 -5.84 -15.80 -10.64
N ALA A 60 -5.65 -14.58 -11.14
CA ALA A 60 -5.74 -14.21 -12.55
C ALA A 60 -4.39 -14.41 -13.28
#